data_AF-A0A3D3R768-F1
#
_entry.id   AF-A0A3D3R768-F1
#
_cell.length_a   1.000
_cell.length_b   1.000
_cell.length_c   1.000
_cell.angle_alpha   90.00
_cell.angle_beta   90.00
_cell.angle_gamma   90.00
#
_symmetry.space_group_name_H-M   'P 1'
#
loop_
_entity.id
_entity.type
_entity.pdbx_description
1 polymer ?
#
loop_
_entity_poly.entity_id
_entity_poly.type
_entity_poly.pdbx_seq_one_letter_code
_entity_poly.pdbx_strand_id
1 'polypeptide(L)'
;MIDRERRNQLATLIRRYLDGKADAADFEKCQLDNYISADQAIYHVSLELSYYSEKTANTLSKQDWDYLQRLLLLLDSNSTVYWQASRLRPWTRPIAALLFIVCLLLFYFNGINVHLFLYFIPVGLATILLLFFGDPEPEVGPFNQIVTPFHSIADLGIAYDSAHFVKQRYAAPAKYRNRRSFLRNLGAKISLLLVLLLLMLMPPVMLLLLCFPFSAEEILVQPA
;
A
#
# COMPACT_ATOMS: atom_id res chain seq x y z
N MET A 1 -20.43 11.50 3.89
CA MET A 1 -21.54 11.27 4.84
C MET A 1 -21.25 9.95 5.53
N ILE A 2 -21.37 9.87 6.86
CA ILE A 2 -21.06 8.65 7.62
C ILE A 2 -22.22 7.67 7.48
N ASP A 3 -21.95 6.46 7.01
CA ASP A 3 -22.93 5.38 6.92
C ASP A 3 -22.77 4.43 8.12
N ARG A 4 -23.47 4.75 9.21
CA ARG A 4 -23.30 4.04 10.47
C ARG A 4 -23.75 2.58 10.40
N GLU A 5 -24.77 2.29 9.61
CA GLU A 5 -25.29 0.93 9.46
C GLU A 5 -24.23 0.03 8.81
N ARG A 6 -23.66 0.47 7.69
CA ARG A 6 -22.62 -0.29 6.99
C ARG A 6 -21.31 -0.38 7.78
N ARG A 7 -20.90 0.68 8.49
CA ARG A 7 -19.76 0.60 9.43
C ARG A 7 -19.98 -0.47 10.50
N ASN A 8 -21.17 -0.54 11.10
CA ASN A 8 -21.51 -1.55 12.10
C ASN A 8 -21.54 -2.97 11.52
N GLN A 9 -22.02 -3.15 10.29
CA GLN A 9 -22.00 -4.45 9.60
C GLN A 9 -20.55 -4.93 9.40
N LEU A 10 -19.67 -4.05 8.90
CA LEU A 10 -18.25 -4.37 8.69
C LEU A 10 -17.53 -4.62 10.02
N ALA A 11 -17.80 -3.82 11.05
CA ALA A 11 -17.23 -4.02 12.39
C ALA A 11 -17.66 -5.37 12.99
N THR A 12 -18.92 -5.76 12.79
CA THR A 12 -19.43 -7.06 13.23
C THR A 12 -18.71 -8.22 12.53
N LEU A 13 -18.44 -8.09 11.24
CA LEU A 13 -17.69 -9.09 10.49
C LEU A 13 -16.26 -9.25 11.02
N ILE A 14 -15.54 -8.14 11.23
CA ILE A 14 -14.17 -8.19 11.77
C ILE A 14 -14.17 -8.81 13.18
N ARG A 15 -15.11 -8.44 14.05
CA ARG A 15 -15.23 -9.05 15.40
C ARG A 15 -15.48 -10.56 15.31
N ARG A 16 -16.37 -11.02 14.43
CA ARG A 16 -16.62 -12.45 14.21
C ARG A 16 -15.37 -13.17 13.72
N TYR A 17 -14.60 -12.55 12.84
CA TYR A 17 -13.34 -13.11 12.35
C TYR A 17 -12.30 -13.22 13.46
N LEU A 18 -12.10 -12.17 14.27
CA LEU A 18 -11.18 -12.20 15.42
C LEU A 18 -11.61 -13.24 16.48
N ASP A 19 -12.92 -13.44 16.66
CA ASP A 19 -13.48 -14.49 17.51
C ASP A 19 -13.36 -15.92 16.91
N GLY A 20 -12.88 -16.06 15.67
CA GLY A 20 -12.84 -17.34 14.95
C GLY A 20 -14.20 -17.89 14.52
N LYS A 21 -15.24 -17.04 14.47
CA LYS A 21 -16.63 -17.35 14.07
C LYS A 21 -16.95 -16.94 12.63
N ALA A 22 -15.98 -16.41 11.90
CA ALA A 22 -16.04 -16.09 10.48
C ALA A 22 -14.70 -16.42 9.83
N ASP A 23 -14.74 -16.82 8.57
CA ASP A 23 -13.54 -17.17 7.82
C ASP A 23 -13.00 -15.96 7.06
N ALA A 24 -11.71 -15.99 6.76
CA ALA A 24 -11.04 -14.97 5.99
C ALA A 24 -11.67 -14.77 4.59
N ALA A 25 -12.20 -15.86 4.01
CA ALA A 25 -12.94 -15.84 2.76
C ALA A 25 -14.26 -15.04 2.83
N ASP A 26 -14.81 -14.80 4.03
CA ASP A 26 -15.98 -13.93 4.18
C ASP A 26 -15.64 -12.46 3.90
N PHE A 27 -14.36 -12.07 3.94
CA PHE A 27 -13.90 -10.76 3.47
C PHE A 27 -13.95 -10.64 1.94
N GLU A 28 -13.82 -11.73 1.18
CA GLU A 28 -13.92 -11.66 -0.29
C GLU A 28 -15.34 -11.34 -0.75
N LYS A 29 -16.35 -11.73 0.04
CA LYS A 29 -17.75 -11.37 -0.18
C LYS A 29 -18.00 -9.87 0.06
N CYS A 30 -17.09 -9.19 0.77
CA CYS A 30 -17.01 -7.74 0.81
C CYS A 30 -16.35 -7.22 -0.48
N GLN A 31 -16.90 -7.57 -1.64
CA GLN A 31 -16.38 -7.10 -2.92
C GLN A 31 -16.36 -5.57 -2.97
N LEU A 32 -15.30 -5.03 -3.57
CA LEU A 32 -15.08 -3.60 -3.76
C LEU A 32 -16.34 -2.88 -4.25
N ASP A 33 -17.10 -3.50 -5.15
CA ASP A 33 -18.30 -2.93 -5.77
C ASP A 33 -19.47 -2.67 -4.80
N ASN A 34 -19.60 -3.46 -3.73
CA ASN A 34 -20.62 -3.23 -2.69
C ASN A 34 -20.21 -2.12 -1.71
N TYR A 35 -18.92 -1.78 -1.69
CA TYR A 35 -18.31 -0.84 -0.75
C TYR A 35 -17.67 0.38 -1.42
N ILE A 36 -18.00 0.64 -2.70
CA ILE A 36 -17.93 1.99 -3.28
C ILE A 36 -18.98 2.83 -2.54
N SER A 37 -18.65 3.21 -1.32
CA SER A 37 -19.47 3.99 -0.43
C SER A 37 -18.99 5.44 -0.45
N ALA A 38 -19.92 6.39 -0.32
CA ALA A 38 -19.55 7.78 -0.02
C ALA A 38 -18.84 7.92 1.34
N ASP A 39 -18.90 6.87 2.18
CA ASP A 39 -18.14 6.77 3.41
C ASP A 39 -16.74 6.20 3.16
N GLN A 40 -15.78 7.11 3.17
CA GLN A 40 -14.37 6.88 2.95
C GLN A 40 -13.76 5.86 3.95
N ALA A 41 -14.24 5.83 5.20
CA ALA A 41 -13.77 4.86 6.19
C ALA A 41 -14.10 3.42 5.80
N ILE A 42 -15.30 3.20 5.25
CA ILE A 42 -15.75 1.88 4.85
C ILE A 42 -14.93 1.37 3.67
N TYR A 43 -14.69 2.24 2.68
CA TYR A 43 -13.87 1.92 1.51
C TYR A 43 -12.42 1.59 1.91
N HIS A 44 -11.83 2.37 2.82
CA HIS A 44 -10.49 2.09 3.31
C HIS A 44 -10.41 0.73 4.01
N VAL A 45 -11.32 0.46 4.95
CA VAL A 45 -11.30 -0.79 5.71
C VAL A 45 -11.57 -2.00 4.82
N SER A 46 -12.47 -1.92 3.84
CA SER A 46 -12.74 -3.04 2.93
C SER A 46 -11.51 -3.38 2.07
N LEU A 47 -10.78 -2.37 1.59
CA LEU A 47 -9.54 -2.55 0.85
C LEU A 47 -8.47 -3.22 1.71
N GLU A 48 -8.31 -2.78 2.97
CA GLU A 48 -7.37 -3.38 3.91
C GLU A 48 -7.71 -4.84 4.23
N LEU A 49 -8.99 -5.15 4.44
CA LEU A 49 -9.44 -6.53 4.75
C LEU A 49 -9.17 -7.51 3.62
N SER A 50 -9.12 -7.05 2.37
CA SER A 50 -8.78 -7.91 1.23
C SER A 50 -7.39 -8.55 1.36
N TYR A 51 -6.42 -7.86 1.98
CA TYR A 51 -5.09 -8.42 2.26
C TYR A 51 -5.09 -9.56 3.28
N TYR A 52 -6.18 -9.69 4.05
CA TYR A 52 -6.35 -10.70 5.08
C TYR A 52 -7.20 -11.89 4.61
N SER A 53 -7.72 -11.90 3.38
CA SER A 53 -8.63 -12.95 2.89
C SER A 53 -8.03 -14.37 2.87
N GLU A 54 -6.70 -14.48 2.79
CA GLU A 54 -5.99 -15.76 2.87
C GLU A 54 -5.50 -16.13 4.29
N LYS A 55 -5.61 -15.21 5.26
CA LYS A 55 -5.05 -15.39 6.61
C LYS A 55 -6.14 -15.83 7.57
N THR A 56 -5.92 -16.87 8.36
CA THR A 56 -6.83 -17.19 9.48
C THR A 56 -6.47 -16.37 10.71
N ALA A 57 -7.45 -16.04 11.55
CA ALA A 57 -7.24 -15.21 12.75
C ALA A 57 -6.13 -15.77 13.67
N ASN A 58 -6.05 -17.10 13.79
CA ASN A 58 -5.04 -17.81 14.58
C ASN A 58 -3.63 -17.77 13.98
N THR A 59 -3.45 -17.23 12.78
CA THR A 59 -2.14 -17.09 12.11
C THR A 59 -1.66 -15.65 12.07
N LEU A 60 -2.47 -14.70 12.56
CA LEU A 60 -2.11 -13.30 12.59
C LEU A 60 -0.94 -13.05 13.53
N SER A 61 -0.02 -12.21 13.09
CA SER A 61 0.98 -11.63 13.99
C SER A 61 0.28 -10.72 15.00
N LYS A 62 0.95 -10.43 16.13
CA LYS A 62 0.44 -9.43 17.09
C LYS A 62 0.21 -8.07 16.42
N GLN A 63 1.08 -7.69 15.49
CA GLN A 63 0.96 -6.43 14.74
C GLN A 63 -0.28 -6.41 13.84
N ASP A 64 -0.51 -7.49 13.09
CA ASP A 64 -1.70 -7.65 12.26
C ASP A 64 -2.99 -7.59 13.11
N TRP A 65 -2.98 -8.25 14.27
CA TRP A 65 -4.11 -8.26 15.19
C TRP A 65 -4.40 -6.86 15.75
N ASP A 66 -3.37 -6.17 16.23
CA ASP A 66 -3.50 -4.80 16.74
C ASP A 66 -3.91 -3.82 15.62
N TYR A 67 -3.54 -4.09 14.36
CA TYR A 67 -3.99 -3.31 13.21
C TYR A 67 -5.48 -3.52 12.91
N LEU A 68 -5.97 -4.76 12.84
CA LEU A 68 -7.40 -5.04 12.66
C LEU A 68 -8.26 -4.42 13.77
N GLN A 69 -7.74 -4.33 15.00
CA GLN A 69 -8.41 -3.64 16.09
C GLN A 69 -8.44 -2.13 15.94
N ARG A 70 -7.40 -1.52 15.33
CA ARG A 70 -7.41 -0.09 14.99
C ARG A 70 -8.36 0.21 13.84
N LEU A 71 -8.52 -0.70 12.88
CA LEU A 71 -9.56 -0.61 11.85
C LEU A 71 -10.97 -0.72 12.47
N LEU A 72 -11.17 -1.62 13.44
CA LEU A 72 -12.41 -1.69 14.22
C LEU A 72 -12.68 -0.37 14.96
N LEU A 73 -11.67 0.19 15.62
CA LEU A 73 -11.77 1.48 16.30
C LEU A 73 -12.15 2.60 15.32
N LEU A 74 -11.60 2.59 14.11
CA LEU A 74 -11.92 3.55 13.06
C LEU A 74 -13.38 3.44 12.58
N LEU A 75 -13.94 2.23 12.52
CA LEU A 75 -15.36 2.02 12.20
C LEU A 75 -16.27 2.40 13.37
N ASP A 76 -15.85 2.10 14.60
CA ASP A 76 -16.62 2.37 15.81
C ASP A 76 -16.61 3.86 16.18
N SER A 77 -15.48 4.53 15.98
CA SER A 77 -15.38 5.99 16.07
C SER A 77 -16.05 6.66 14.87
N ASN A 78 -16.55 7.88 15.05
CA ASN A 78 -17.07 8.69 13.95
C ASN A 78 -15.94 9.32 13.11
N SER A 79 -14.73 8.76 13.18
CA SER A 79 -13.55 9.23 12.44
C SER A 79 -13.78 9.16 10.94
N THR A 80 -13.21 10.12 10.23
CA THR A 80 -13.26 10.21 8.77
C THR A 80 -11.89 9.90 8.18
N VAL A 81 -11.90 9.24 7.03
CA VAL A 81 -10.67 8.95 6.27
C VAL A 81 -10.66 9.87 5.07
N TYR A 82 -9.52 10.47 4.77
CA TYR A 82 -9.29 11.25 3.57
C TYR A 82 -8.06 10.72 2.86
N TRP A 83 -8.10 10.70 1.53
CA TRP A 83 -6.92 10.43 0.71
C TRP A 83 -6.36 11.75 0.24
N GLN A 84 -5.16 12.06 0.71
CA GLN A 84 -4.39 13.17 0.20
C GLN A 84 -3.44 12.63 -0.85
N ALA A 85 -3.61 13.06 -2.10
CA ALA A 85 -2.64 12.77 -3.14
C ALA A 85 -1.32 13.46 -2.77
N SER A 86 -0.34 12.68 -2.31
CA SER A 86 1.02 13.15 -2.17
C SER A 86 1.70 13.02 -3.52
N ARG A 87 2.23 14.15 -3.99
CA ARG A 87 2.88 14.21 -5.29
C ARG A 87 4.29 13.66 -5.12
N LEU A 88 4.45 12.35 -5.29
CA LEU A 88 5.77 11.73 -5.38
C LEU A 88 6.52 12.32 -6.59
N ARG A 89 7.84 12.48 -6.42
CA ARG A 89 8.77 12.89 -7.49
C ARG A 89 8.51 14.23 -8.21
N PRO A 90 8.43 15.39 -7.55
CA PRO A 90 8.42 16.65 -8.31
C PRO A 90 9.76 16.93 -9.02
N TRP A 91 10.90 16.51 -8.43
CA TRP A 91 12.25 16.88 -8.89
C TRP A 91 12.88 15.91 -9.90
N THR A 92 12.54 14.63 -9.87
CA THR A 92 13.09 13.65 -10.83
C THR A 92 12.44 13.73 -12.21
N ARG A 93 11.24 14.34 -12.32
CA ARG A 93 10.48 14.53 -13.57
C ARG A 93 11.23 15.27 -14.66
N PRO A 94 11.80 16.48 -14.44
CA PRO A 94 12.54 17.18 -15.49
C PRO A 94 13.74 16.36 -16.00
N ILE A 95 14.39 15.59 -15.11
CA ILE A 95 15.54 14.76 -15.48
C ILE A 95 15.08 13.53 -16.28
N ALA A 96 13.98 12.89 -15.89
CA ALA A 96 13.37 11.79 -16.64
C ALA A 96 12.92 12.24 -18.04
N ALA A 97 12.31 13.43 -18.15
CA ALA A 97 11.90 14.01 -19.42
C ALA A 97 13.09 14.31 -20.33
N LEU A 98 14.18 14.84 -19.77
CA LEU A 98 15.42 15.10 -20.52
C LEU A 98 16.03 13.80 -21.04
N LEU A 99 16.14 12.76 -20.21
CA LEU A 99 16.64 11.45 -20.63
C LEU A 99 15.74 10.82 -21.71
N PHE A 100 14.42 11.01 -21.62
CA PHE A 100 13.48 10.54 -22.63
C PHE A 100 13.70 11.23 -23.99
N ILE A 101 13.90 12.55 -23.99
CA ILE A 101 14.23 13.30 -25.21
C ILE A 101 15.55 12.81 -25.81
N VAL A 102 16.56 12.55 -24.98
CA VAL A 102 17.84 11.97 -25.44
C VAL A 102 17.63 10.60 -26.10
N CYS A 103 16.79 9.73 -25.54
CA CYS A 103 16.41 8.46 -26.18
C CYS A 103 15.77 8.66 -27.56
N LEU A 104 14.84 9.63 -27.69
CA LEU A 104 14.19 9.91 -28.97
C LEU A 104 15.17 10.45 -30.01
N LEU A 105 16.11 11.32 -29.60
CA LEU A 105 17.16 11.83 -30.50
C LEU A 105 18.09 10.71 -30.97
N LEU A 106 18.52 9.83 -30.05
CA LEU A 106 19.35 8.68 -30.40
C LEU A 106 18.65 7.77 -31.42
N PHE A 107 17.35 7.52 -31.23
CA PHE A 107 16.53 6.77 -32.16
C PHE A 107 16.40 7.46 -33.52
N TYR A 108 16.14 8.78 -33.52
CA TYR A 108 15.99 9.57 -34.74
C TYR A 108 17.28 9.60 -35.59
N PHE A 109 18.44 9.77 -34.95
CA PHE A 109 19.72 9.88 -35.67
C PHE A 109 20.30 8.54 -36.11
N ASN A 110 20.08 7.46 -35.35
CA ASN A 110 20.73 6.16 -35.61
C ASN A 110 19.78 5.10 -36.19
N GLY A 111 18.47 5.34 -36.16
CA GLY A 111 17.45 4.36 -36.54
C GLY A 111 17.40 3.14 -35.60
N ILE A 112 16.70 2.09 -36.04
CA ILE A 112 16.61 0.81 -35.32
C ILE A 112 17.81 -0.05 -35.71
N ASN A 113 18.83 -0.10 -34.85
CA ASN A 113 20.01 -0.94 -35.06
C ASN A 113 20.49 -1.53 -33.72
N VAL A 114 21.28 -2.62 -33.76
CA VAL A 114 21.85 -3.28 -32.58
C VAL A 114 22.71 -2.31 -31.74
N HIS A 115 23.36 -1.34 -32.38
CA HIS A 115 24.13 -0.30 -31.69
C HIS A 115 23.26 0.61 -30.81
N LEU A 116 21.95 0.70 -31.05
CA LEU A 116 21.02 1.45 -30.21
C LEU A 116 21.01 0.92 -28.77
N PHE A 117 21.14 -0.39 -28.59
CA PHE A 117 21.20 -1.01 -27.26
C PHE A 117 22.43 -0.57 -26.47
N LEU A 118 23.57 -0.35 -27.15
CA LEU A 118 24.78 0.16 -26.48
C LEU A 118 24.58 1.60 -25.98
N TYR A 119 23.86 2.43 -26.72
CA TYR A 119 23.52 3.79 -26.29
C TYR A 119 22.46 3.81 -25.17
N PHE A 120 21.63 2.77 -25.08
CA PHE A 120 20.62 2.62 -24.04
C PHE A 120 21.16 2.16 -22.69
N ILE A 121 22.32 1.50 -22.64
CA ILE A 121 22.99 1.12 -21.37
C ILE A 121 23.21 2.31 -20.43
N PRO A 122 23.87 3.42 -20.83
CA PRO A 122 24.08 4.55 -19.94
C PRO A 122 22.77 5.25 -19.55
N VAL A 123 21.79 5.29 -20.45
CA VAL A 123 20.47 5.86 -20.16
C VAL A 123 19.68 4.99 -19.18
N GLY A 124 19.76 3.67 -19.33
CA GLY A 124 19.18 2.70 -18.39
C GLY A 124 19.79 2.84 -17.00
N LEU A 125 21.12 2.97 -16.89
CA LEU A 125 21.81 3.25 -15.63
C LEU A 125 21.36 4.56 -14.99
N ALA A 126 21.26 5.65 -15.77
CA ALA A 126 20.75 6.92 -15.28
C ALA A 126 19.29 6.81 -14.80
N THR A 127 18.48 6.00 -15.47
CA THR A 127 17.10 5.71 -15.08
C THR A 127 17.05 4.94 -13.75
N ILE A 128 17.92 3.94 -13.56
CA ILE A 128 18.06 3.22 -12.29
C ILE A 128 18.46 4.19 -11.16
N LEU A 129 19.43 5.08 -11.41
CA LEU A 129 19.85 6.07 -10.41
C LEU A 129 18.70 7.02 -10.03
N LEU A 130 17.92 7.50 -11.01
CA LEU A 130 16.71 8.28 -10.74
C LEU A 130 15.67 7.50 -9.93
N LEU A 131 15.63 6.17 -10.06
CA LEU A 131 14.80 5.34 -9.22
C LEU A 131 15.26 5.34 -7.76
N PHE A 132 16.56 5.22 -7.51
CA PHE A 132 17.14 5.25 -6.16
C PHE A 132 17.07 6.60 -5.47
N PHE A 133 17.19 7.71 -6.21
CA PHE A 133 17.01 9.06 -5.67
C PHE A 133 15.54 9.49 -5.58
N GLY A 134 14.61 8.55 -5.83
CA GLY A 134 13.21 8.81 -6.15
C GLY A 134 12.44 9.56 -5.08
N ASP A 135 12.55 9.17 -3.82
CA ASP A 135 11.97 9.85 -2.67
C ASP A 135 12.75 9.39 -1.42
N PRO A 136 12.98 10.24 -0.41
CA PRO A 136 13.24 9.72 0.93
C PRO A 136 12.02 8.86 1.32
N GLU A 137 12.23 7.64 1.79
CA GLU A 137 11.15 6.89 2.44
C GLU A 137 10.51 7.83 3.47
N PRO A 138 9.17 7.98 3.47
CA PRO A 138 8.51 8.84 4.45
C PRO A 138 9.02 8.43 5.82
N GLU A 139 9.54 9.39 6.59
CA GLU A 139 10.24 9.13 7.85
C GLU A 139 9.31 8.32 8.75
N VAL A 140 9.49 7.00 8.76
CA VAL A 140 8.60 6.08 9.48
C VAL A 140 8.95 6.25 10.94
N GLY A 141 8.23 7.16 11.61
CA GLY A 141 8.41 7.40 13.03
C GLY A 141 8.36 6.07 13.80
N PRO A 142 9.10 5.92 14.91
CA PRO A 142 9.22 4.66 15.64
C PRO A 142 7.86 4.10 16.10
N PHE A 143 6.84 4.96 16.21
CA PHE A 143 5.49 4.61 16.61
C PHE A 143 4.52 4.39 15.44
N ASN A 144 4.94 4.55 14.18
CA ASN A 144 4.03 4.49 13.04
C ASN A 144 3.28 3.15 12.96
N GLN A 145 3.99 2.04 13.22
CA GLN A 145 3.38 0.70 13.28
C GLN A 145 2.30 0.54 14.38
N ILE A 146 2.31 1.41 15.41
CA ILE A 146 1.41 1.39 16.56
C ILE A 146 0.23 2.36 16.35
N VAL A 147 0.42 3.46 15.62
CA VAL A 147 -0.62 4.47 15.41
C VAL A 147 -1.44 4.23 14.15
N THR A 148 -0.88 3.63 13.09
CA THR A 148 -1.59 3.40 11.82
C THR A 148 -2.96 2.72 12.00
N PRO A 149 -4.04 3.19 11.35
CA PRO A 149 -4.07 4.23 10.31
C PRO A 149 -4.13 5.66 10.86
N PHE A 150 -4.10 5.88 12.18
CA PHE A 150 -4.10 7.22 12.79
C PHE A 150 -2.73 7.89 12.66
N HIS A 151 -2.74 9.22 12.56
CA HIS A 151 -1.53 10.01 12.35
C HIS A 151 -0.67 10.13 13.62
N SER A 152 -1.30 10.16 14.81
CA SER A 152 -0.60 10.30 16.08
C SER A 152 -1.22 9.45 17.20
N ILE A 153 -0.48 9.30 18.30
CA ILE A 153 -0.98 8.66 19.53
C ILE A 153 -2.14 9.48 20.13
N ALA A 154 -2.12 10.80 19.96
CA ALA A 154 -3.20 11.67 20.44
C ALA A 154 -4.50 11.39 19.67
N ASP A 155 -4.43 11.29 18.34
CA ASP A 155 -5.60 10.98 17.50
C ASP A 155 -6.18 9.60 17.83
N LEU A 156 -5.30 8.63 18.06
CA LEU A 156 -5.69 7.30 18.52
C LEU A 156 -6.44 7.40 19.88
N GLY A 157 -5.93 8.19 20.82
CA GLY A 157 -6.58 8.43 22.11
C GLY A 157 -7.99 9.03 21.98
N ILE A 158 -8.16 10.05 21.14
CA ILE A 158 -9.47 10.67 20.87
C ILE A 158 -10.45 9.64 20.30
N ALA A 159 -10.00 8.78 19.38
CA ALA A 159 -10.82 7.71 18.83
C ALA A 159 -11.24 6.68 19.90
N TYR A 160 -10.35 6.32 20.82
CA TYR A 160 -10.67 5.43 21.95
C TYR A 160 -11.72 6.04 22.89
N ASP A 161 -11.55 7.31 23.24
CA ASP A 161 -12.43 8.02 24.17
C ASP A 161 -13.84 8.21 23.57
N SER A 162 -13.93 8.52 22.27
CA SER A 162 -15.20 8.72 21.56
C SER A 162 -16.01 7.43 21.34
N ALA A 163 -15.35 6.29 21.20
CA ALA A 163 -16.00 5.02 20.83
C ALA A 163 -16.28 4.07 22.01
N HIS A 164 -15.82 4.39 23.23
CA HIS A 164 -15.81 3.46 24.39
C HIS A 164 -15.29 2.06 24.01
N PHE A 165 -14.27 2.02 23.16
CA PHE A 165 -13.83 0.79 22.52
C PHE A 165 -13.04 -0.11 23.48
N VAL A 166 -13.43 -1.39 23.56
CA VAL A 166 -12.74 -2.39 24.38
C VAL A 166 -11.83 -3.24 23.50
N LYS A 167 -10.53 -3.14 23.74
CA LYS A 167 -9.51 -3.90 23.01
C LYS A 167 -9.61 -5.39 23.36
N GLN A 168 -9.79 -6.26 22.36
CA GLN A 168 -9.75 -7.71 22.59
C GLN A 168 -8.30 -8.19 22.83
N ARG A 169 -8.12 -9.20 23.67
CA ARG A 169 -6.78 -9.76 23.94
C ARG A 169 -6.30 -10.55 22.72
N TYR A 170 -5.02 -10.38 22.37
CA TYR A 170 -4.38 -11.20 21.33
C TYR A 170 -4.39 -12.68 21.72
N ALA A 171 -5.08 -13.49 20.93
CA ALA A 171 -5.05 -14.94 21.05
C ALA A 171 -3.73 -15.44 20.43
N ALA A 172 -2.78 -15.87 21.28
CA ALA A 172 -1.48 -16.32 20.82
C ALA A 172 -1.62 -17.50 19.84
N PRO A 173 -0.91 -17.51 18.70
CA PRO A 173 -1.07 -18.51 17.67
C PRO A 173 -0.62 -19.90 18.17
N ALA A 174 -1.45 -20.91 17.96
CA ALA A 174 -1.07 -22.30 18.17
C ALA A 174 -0.04 -22.71 17.10
N LYS A 175 1.23 -22.87 17.51
CA LYS A 175 2.40 -23.38 16.74
C LYS A 175 2.44 -22.99 15.25
N TYR A 176 3.26 -21.97 14.99
CA TYR A 176 3.68 -21.52 13.67
C TYR A 176 4.30 -22.65 12.81
N ARG A 177 3.66 -22.98 11.67
CA ARG A 177 4.25 -23.85 10.63
C ARG A 177 4.68 -23.00 9.44
N ASN A 178 5.93 -22.56 9.46
CA ASN A 178 6.49 -21.72 8.40
C ASN A 178 6.84 -22.57 7.17
N ARG A 179 6.05 -22.47 6.08
CA ARG A 179 6.37 -23.17 4.81
C ARG A 179 6.31 -22.28 3.56
N ARG A 180 6.05 -20.96 3.70
CA ARG A 180 5.75 -20.06 2.56
C ARG A 180 6.79 -18.95 2.30
N SER A 181 7.79 -18.74 3.16
CA SER A 181 8.76 -17.64 3.01
C SER A 181 9.76 -17.80 1.86
N PHE A 182 10.07 -19.04 1.46
CA PHE A 182 11.09 -19.30 0.44
C PHE A 182 10.63 -18.93 -0.97
N LEU A 183 9.41 -19.32 -1.36
CA LEU A 183 8.85 -19.02 -2.69
C LEU A 183 8.58 -17.52 -2.90
N ARG A 184 8.12 -16.82 -1.85
CA ARG A 184 7.89 -15.36 -1.90
C ARG A 184 9.20 -14.58 -2.08
N ASN A 185 10.27 -14.99 -1.39
CA ASN A 185 11.58 -14.37 -1.53
C ASN A 185 12.23 -14.68 -2.89
N LEU A 186 12.00 -15.87 -3.47
CA LEU A 186 12.46 -16.17 -4.83
C LEU A 186 11.71 -15.33 -5.88
N GLY A 187 10.38 -15.23 -5.78
CA GLY A 187 9.56 -14.45 -6.70
C GLY A 187 9.91 -12.97 -6.69
N ALA A 188 10.12 -12.39 -5.51
CA ALA A 188 10.52 -10.98 -5.37
C ALA A 188 11.89 -10.69 -6.02
N LYS A 189 12.87 -11.59 -5.85
CA LYS A 189 14.20 -11.44 -6.45
C LYS A 189 14.18 -11.57 -7.98
N ILE A 190 13.39 -12.52 -8.50
CA ILE A 190 13.20 -12.73 -9.94
C ILE A 190 12.49 -11.52 -10.57
N SER A 191 11.46 -11.00 -9.89
CA SER A 191 10.73 -9.79 -10.33
C SER A 191 11.66 -8.57 -10.40
N LEU A 192 12.51 -8.35 -9.40
CA LEU A 192 13.45 -7.23 -9.38
C LEU A 192 14.48 -7.33 -10.52
N LEU A 193 15.04 -8.52 -10.76
CA LEU A 193 15.99 -8.75 -11.84
C LEU A 193 15.36 -8.54 -13.22
N LEU A 194 14.12 -8.99 -13.41
CA LEU A 194 13.34 -8.75 -14.64
C LEU A 194 13.12 -7.25 -14.88
N VAL A 195 12.74 -6.50 -13.84
CA VAL A 195 12.53 -5.04 -13.92
C VAL A 195 13.83 -4.33 -14.29
N LEU A 196 14.96 -4.74 -13.71
CA LEU A 196 16.27 -4.15 -13.99
C LEU A 196 16.72 -4.44 -15.45
N LEU A 197 16.46 -5.65 -15.94
CA LEU A 197 16.74 -6.03 -17.33
C LEU A 197 15.84 -5.27 -18.31
N LEU A 198 14.57 -5.07 -17.97
CA LEU A 198 13.63 -4.27 -18.76
C LEU A 198 14.04 -2.79 -18.79
N LEU A 199 14.58 -2.24 -17.70
CA LEU A 199 15.10 -0.86 -17.65
C LEU A 199 16.28 -0.65 -18.59
N MET A 200 17.15 -1.65 -18.73
CA MET A 200 18.34 -1.58 -19.59
C MET A 200 18.01 -1.83 -21.06
N LEU A 201 17.02 -2.70 -21.34
CA LEU A 201 16.63 -3.07 -22.71
C LEU A 201 15.63 -2.09 -23.33
N MET A 202 14.76 -1.50 -22.51
CA MET A 202 13.70 -0.57 -22.92
C MET A 202 13.64 0.68 -22.02
N PRO A 203 14.73 1.48 -21.92
CA PRO A 203 14.70 2.74 -21.17
C PRO A 203 13.56 3.71 -21.55
N PRO A 204 13.20 3.91 -22.84
CA PRO A 204 12.21 4.92 -23.19
C PRO A 204 10.82 4.61 -22.63
N VAL A 205 10.44 3.33 -22.49
CA VAL A 205 9.15 2.93 -21.90
C VAL A 205 9.10 3.31 -20.41
N MET A 206 10.18 3.05 -19.69
CA MET A 206 10.27 3.36 -18.26
C MET A 206 10.40 4.85 -17.99
N LEU A 207 11.17 5.57 -18.80
CA LEU A 207 11.27 7.03 -18.71
C LEU A 207 9.94 7.71 -19.00
N LEU A 208 9.17 7.19 -19.96
CA LEU A 208 7.81 7.64 -20.22
C LEU A 208 6.91 7.44 -18.99
N LEU A 209 6.96 6.27 -18.33
CA LEU A 209 6.23 6.03 -17.08
C LEU A 209 6.67 6.98 -15.95
N LEU A 210 7.96 7.30 -15.87
CA LEU A 210 8.53 8.24 -14.88
C LEU A 210 8.16 9.71 -15.14
N CYS A 211 7.82 10.06 -16.38
CA CYS A 211 7.28 11.37 -16.73
C CYS A 211 5.85 11.57 -16.23
N PHE A 212 5.08 10.49 -16.03
CA PHE A 212 3.73 10.58 -15.50
C PHE A 212 3.73 10.77 -13.97
N PRO A 213 2.78 11.55 -13.44
CA PRO A 213 2.63 11.70 -12.01
C PRO A 213 2.19 10.36 -11.42
N PHE A 214 3.10 9.68 -10.73
CA PHE A 214 2.71 8.71 -9.71
C PHE A 214 2.22 9.53 -8.51
N SER A 215 0.91 9.54 -8.28
CA SER A 215 0.35 9.98 -7.00
C SER A 215 0.40 8.78 -6.06
N ALA A 216 1.15 8.88 -4.96
CA ALA A 216 0.80 8.06 -3.82
C ALA A 216 -0.42 8.71 -3.17
N GLU A 217 -1.39 7.90 -2.83
CA GLU A 217 -2.47 8.34 -1.96
C GLU A 217 -2.02 8.10 -0.53
N GLU A 218 -1.76 9.19 0.20
CA GLU A 218 -1.56 9.14 1.64
C GLU A 218 -2.93 9.12 2.33
N ILE A 219 -3.09 8.19 3.25
CA ILE A 219 -4.33 8.00 4.00
C ILE A 219 -4.24 8.82 5.28
N LEU A 220 -5.13 9.79 5.43
CA LEU A 220 -5.23 10.65 6.60
C LEU A 220 -6.54 10.35 7.33
N VAL A 221 -6.43 9.90 8.58
CA VAL A 221 -7.58 9.71 9.46
C VAL A 221 -7.74 10.94 10.33
N GLN A 222 -8.90 11.59 10.27
CA GLN A 222 -9.28 12.67 11.18
C GLN A 222 -10.20 12.10 12.27
N PRO A 223 -9.80 12.18 13.55
CA PRO A 223 -10.70 11.84 14.65
C PRO A 223 -11.83 12.88 14.76
N ALA A 224 -13.01 12.43 15.21
CA ALA A 224 -14.19 13.25 15.38
C ALA A 224 -14.29 13.87 16.79
#